data_AF-A0AAV0H7V8-F1
#
_entry.id   AF-A0AAV0H7V8-F1
#
_cell.length_a   1.000
_cell.length_b   1.000
_cell.length_c   1.000
_cell.angle_alpha   90.00
_cell.angle_beta   90.00
_cell.angle_gamma   90.00
#
_symmetry.space_group_name_H-M   'P 1'
#
loop_
_entity.id
_entity.type
_entity.pdbx_description
1 polymer ?
#
loop_
_entity_poly.entity_id
_entity_poly.type
_entity_poly.pdbx_seq_one_letter_code
_entity_poly.pdbx_strand_id
1 'polypeptide(L)'
;MPGTMQERAFRSTRAFLDANCHDKRPNPTRLAMCLKKEFDGAYGLAWHCIAGKSFGSFVTHANGGFVYFSVDNLCFPLFKTEVRPLIKPKPPRLGVCNGLVCTEPHRTTLLLRPDRTRPSKMRSGPRSS
;
A
#
# COMPACT_ATOMS: atom_id res chain seq x y z
N MET A 1 -2.47 -16.99 2.08
CA MET A 1 -1.29 -16.81 2.96
C MET A 1 -0.41 -18.04 2.84
N PRO A 2 0.91 -17.91 2.56
CA PRO A 2 1.82 -19.07 2.49
C PRO A 2 1.87 -19.85 3.81
N GLY A 3 2.14 -21.16 3.75
CA GLY A 3 2.12 -22.04 4.93
C GLY A 3 3.07 -21.59 6.05
N THR A 4 4.28 -21.15 5.71
CA THR A 4 5.26 -20.63 6.68
C THR A 4 4.75 -19.40 7.45
N MET A 5 3.92 -18.58 6.81
CA MET A 5 3.32 -17.40 7.42
C MET A 5 2.12 -17.77 8.29
N GLN A 6 1.33 -18.77 7.90
CA GLN A 6 0.28 -19.34 8.75
C GLN A 6 0.88 -19.95 10.01
N GLU A 7 1.94 -20.75 9.88
CA GLU A 7 2.63 -21.36 11.00
C GLU A 7 3.18 -20.32 11.97
N ARG A 8 3.74 -19.21 11.46
CA ARG A 8 4.14 -18.08 12.31
C ARG A 8 2.95 -17.52 13.10
N ALA A 9 1.79 -17.29 12.46
CA ALA A 9 0.60 -16.78 13.17
C ALA A 9 0.20 -17.69 14.34
N PHE A 10 0.18 -19.01 14.12
CA PHE A 10 -0.13 -19.98 15.17
C PHE A 10 0.93 -20.00 16.29
N ARG A 11 2.21 -20.07 15.91
CA ARG A 11 3.32 -20.13 16.86
C ARG A 11 3.37 -18.90 17.75
N SER A 12 3.17 -17.72 17.18
CA SER A 12 3.19 -16.46 17.93
C SER A 12 2.00 -16.31 18.86
N THR A 13 0.81 -16.78 18.43
CA THR A 13 -0.36 -16.85 19.31
C THR A 13 -0.10 -17.74 20.52
N ARG A 14 0.42 -18.95 20.29
CA ARG A 14 0.76 -19.89 21.38
C ARG A 14 1.81 -19.32 22.31
N ALA A 15 2.92 -18.81 21.78
CA ALA A 15 3.99 -18.23 22.59
C ALA A 15 3.47 -17.09 23.48
N PHE A 16 2.55 -16.26 22.98
CA PHE A 16 1.94 -15.21 23.79
C PHE A 16 1.04 -15.78 24.89
N LEU A 17 0.23 -16.79 24.61
CA LEU A 17 -0.61 -17.45 25.61
C LEU A 17 0.23 -18.13 26.69
N ASP A 18 1.29 -18.83 26.29
CA ASP A 18 2.20 -19.52 27.20
C ASP A 18 2.94 -18.53 28.12
N ALA A 19 3.36 -17.38 27.59
CA ALA A 19 3.99 -16.32 28.38
C ALA A 19 3.04 -15.68 29.42
N ASN A 20 1.73 -15.83 29.25
CA ASN A 20 0.70 -15.31 30.15
C ASN A 20 -0.12 -16.46 30.78
N CYS A 21 0.47 -17.65 30.92
CA CYS A 21 -0.24 -18.86 31.40
C CYS A 21 -0.79 -18.74 32.83
N HIS A 22 -0.31 -17.77 33.62
CA HIS A 22 -0.82 -17.46 34.95
C HIS A 22 -2.14 -16.68 34.95
N ASP A 23 -2.51 -16.06 33.82
CA ASP A 23 -3.77 -15.33 33.70
C ASP A 23 -4.93 -16.32 33.56
N LYS A 24 -5.90 -16.25 34.48
CA LYS A 24 -7.14 -17.06 34.40
C LYS A 24 -7.92 -16.81 33.11
N ARG A 25 -7.71 -15.65 32.45
CA ARG A 25 -8.39 -15.29 31.21
C ARG A 25 -7.44 -14.53 30.29
N PRO A 26 -7.13 -15.05 29.09
CA PRO A 26 -6.31 -14.33 28.12
C PRO A 26 -7.03 -13.06 27.66
N ASN A 27 -6.29 -11.95 27.56
CA ASN A 27 -6.80 -10.67 27.05
C ASN A 27 -6.79 -10.68 25.51
N PRO A 28 -7.95 -10.82 24.83
CA PRO A 28 -8.00 -10.95 23.38
C PRO A 28 -7.46 -9.70 22.65
N THR A 29 -7.69 -8.52 23.22
CA THR A 29 -7.20 -7.25 22.67
C THR A 29 -5.67 -7.19 22.65
N ARG A 30 -5.00 -7.71 23.68
CA ARG A 30 -3.53 -7.78 23.72
C ARG A 30 -2.99 -8.77 22.69
N LEU A 31 -3.64 -9.94 22.54
CA LEU A 31 -3.30 -10.93 21.52
C LEU A 31 -3.42 -10.36 20.09
N ALA A 32 -4.57 -9.76 19.76
CA ALA A 32 -4.78 -9.14 18.45
C ALA A 32 -3.76 -8.03 18.17
N MET A 33 -3.45 -7.20 19.17
CA MET A 33 -2.42 -6.16 19.06
C MET A 33 -1.03 -6.75 18.81
N CYS A 34 -0.67 -7.83 19.50
CA CYS A 34 0.62 -8.49 19.35
C CYS A 34 0.78 -9.07 17.94
N LEU A 35 -0.21 -9.85 17.48
CA LEU A 35 -0.22 -10.43 16.12
C LEU A 35 -0.16 -9.36 15.03
N LYS A 36 -0.96 -8.29 15.17
CA LYS A 36 -0.91 -7.15 14.26
C LYS A 36 0.50 -6.56 14.18
N LYS A 37 1.11 -6.23 15.34
CA LYS A 37 2.44 -5.61 15.39
C LYS A 37 3.52 -6.51 14.78
N GLU A 38 3.47 -7.80 15.07
CA GLU A 38 4.42 -8.76 14.52
C GLU A 38 4.33 -8.84 13.00
N PHE A 39 3.12 -8.95 12.45
CA PHE A 39 2.90 -9.07 11.01
C PHE A 39 3.18 -7.76 10.27
N ASP A 40 2.82 -6.61 10.86
CA ASP A 40 3.20 -5.29 10.38
C ASP A 40 4.73 -5.15 10.27
N GLY A 41 5.46 -5.62 11.29
CA GLY A 41 6.92 -5.57 11.31
C GLY A 41 7.59 -6.55 10.35
N ALA A 42 7.07 -7.78 10.25
CA ALA A 42 7.69 -8.85 9.46
C ALA A 42 7.32 -8.79 7.96
N TYR A 43 6.13 -8.30 7.63
CA TYR A 43 5.54 -8.39 6.28
C TYR A 43 5.02 -7.06 5.74
N GLY A 44 5.36 -5.96 6.43
CA GLY A 44 4.96 -4.60 6.10
C GLY A 44 3.50 -4.30 6.42
N LEU A 45 3.18 -3.02 6.52
CA LEU A 45 1.82 -2.52 6.75
C LEU A 45 0.86 -2.89 5.60
N ALA A 46 -0.47 -2.90 5.77
CA ALA A 46 -1.22 -2.75 7.01
C ALA A 46 -1.98 -4.05 7.32
N TRP A 47 -1.57 -4.72 8.39
CA TRP A 47 -2.24 -5.89 8.93
C TRP A 47 -3.27 -5.50 9.98
N HIS A 48 -4.29 -6.34 10.09
CA HIS A 48 -5.37 -6.24 11.06
C HIS A 48 -5.60 -7.60 11.67
N CYS A 49 -5.90 -7.63 12.96
CA CYS A 49 -6.23 -8.85 13.66
C CYS A 49 -7.44 -8.58 14.55
N ILE A 50 -8.37 -9.53 14.54
CA ILE A 50 -9.52 -9.59 15.46
C ILE A 50 -9.28 -10.81 16.36
N ALA A 51 -9.69 -10.73 17.63
CA ALA A 51 -9.63 -11.86 18.55
C ALA A 51 -10.87 -11.90 19.42
N GLY A 52 -11.55 -13.05 19.48
CA GLY A 52 -12.76 -13.20 20.28
C GLY A 52 -13.31 -14.62 20.26
N LYS A 53 -14.28 -14.90 21.13
CA LYS A 53 -14.93 -16.23 21.20
C LYS A 53 -16.01 -16.42 20.12
N SER A 54 -16.78 -15.37 19.86
CA SER A 54 -17.87 -15.39 18.88
C SER A 54 -18.01 -14.00 18.27
N PHE A 55 -17.96 -13.91 16.95
CA PHE A 55 -18.15 -12.70 16.16
C PHE A 55 -18.43 -13.10 14.70
N GLY A 56 -19.06 -12.21 13.95
CA GLY A 56 -19.14 -12.29 12.49
C GLY A 56 -18.21 -11.24 11.87
N SER A 57 -17.56 -11.58 10.76
CA SER A 57 -16.71 -10.64 10.02
C SER A 57 -16.92 -10.79 8.52
N PHE A 58 -17.15 -9.68 7.82
CA PHE A 58 -17.14 -9.60 6.37
C PHE A 58 -16.08 -8.56 5.98
N VAL A 59 -14.92 -9.03 5.51
CA VAL A 59 -13.73 -8.18 5.29
C VAL A 59 -13.17 -8.34 3.89
N THR A 60 -12.87 -7.20 3.27
CA THR A 60 -12.06 -7.16 2.04
C THR A 60 -10.58 -7.17 2.43
N HIS A 61 -9.83 -8.10 1.86
CA HIS A 61 -8.41 -8.29 2.15
C HIS A 61 -7.60 -8.45 0.87
N ALA A 62 -6.31 -8.16 0.96
CA ALA A 62 -5.38 -8.35 -0.14
C ALA A 62 -5.24 -9.85 -0.47
N ASN A 63 -5.07 -10.17 -1.76
CA ASN A 63 -4.95 -11.55 -2.19
C ASN A 63 -3.80 -12.26 -1.47
N GLY A 64 -4.04 -13.47 -1.00
CA GLY A 64 -3.06 -14.25 -0.24
C GLY A 64 -2.70 -13.67 1.15
N GLY A 65 -3.34 -12.59 1.60
CA GLY A 65 -3.05 -11.91 2.86
C GLY A 65 -3.99 -12.24 4.01
N PHE A 66 -4.75 -13.33 3.97
CA PHE A 66 -5.75 -13.69 4.98
C PHE A 66 -5.50 -15.07 5.57
N VAL A 67 -5.74 -15.21 6.89
CA VAL A 67 -5.85 -16.47 7.61
C VAL A 67 -6.92 -16.34 8.70
N TYR A 68 -7.69 -17.41 8.90
CA TYR A 68 -8.61 -17.54 10.03
C TYR A 68 -8.24 -18.82 10.76
N PHE A 69 -8.00 -18.70 12.06
CA PHE A 69 -7.66 -19.84 12.89
C PHE A 69 -8.17 -19.68 14.31
N SER A 70 -8.14 -20.77 15.07
CA SER A 70 -8.53 -20.78 16.47
C SER A 70 -7.41 -21.37 17.33
N VAL A 71 -7.22 -20.79 18.51
CA VAL A 71 -6.36 -21.33 19.57
C VAL A 71 -7.17 -21.28 20.86
N ASP A 72 -7.27 -22.43 21.53
CA ASP A 72 -8.18 -22.65 22.65
C ASP A 72 -9.63 -22.27 22.28
N ASN A 73 -10.22 -21.32 23.01
CA ASN A 73 -11.59 -20.85 22.84
C ASN A 73 -11.67 -19.51 22.09
N LEU A 74 -10.59 -19.06 21.46
CA LEU A 74 -10.52 -17.79 20.73
C LEU A 74 -10.29 -18.03 19.24
N CYS A 75 -10.98 -17.24 18.42
CA CYS A 75 -10.85 -17.20 16.97
C CYS A 75 -10.12 -15.93 16.54
N PHE A 76 -9.28 -16.06 15.51
CA PHE A 76 -8.34 -15.05 15.03
C PHE A 76 -8.39 -14.92 13.50
N PRO A 77 -9.22 -14.02 12.96
CA PRO A 77 -9.05 -13.50 11.61
C PRO A 77 -7.86 -12.54 11.62
N LEU A 78 -6.82 -12.87 10.87
CA LEU A 78 -5.63 -12.05 10.66
C LEU A 78 -5.48 -11.78 9.16
N PHE A 79 -5.51 -10.51 8.78
CA PHE A 79 -5.58 -10.14 7.37
C PHE A 79 -4.87 -8.84 7.01
N LYS A 80 -4.34 -8.79 5.78
CA LYS A 80 -3.69 -7.61 5.21
C LYS A 80 -4.68 -6.84 4.34
N THR A 81 -4.69 -5.52 4.44
CA THR A 81 -5.45 -4.63 3.53
C THR A 81 -4.53 -4.00 2.50
N GLU A 82 -5.06 -3.75 1.30
CA GLU A 82 -4.39 -2.90 0.33
C GLU A 82 -4.47 -1.44 0.78
N VAL A 83 -3.31 -0.80 0.96
CA VAL A 83 -3.23 0.62 1.29
C VAL A 83 -2.75 1.35 0.06
N ARG A 84 -3.55 2.30 -0.45
CA ARG A 84 -3.10 3.24 -1.47
C ARG A 84 -2.54 4.48 -0.76
N PRO A 85 -1.24 4.76 -0.85
CA PRO A 85 -0.69 5.99 -0.29
C PRO A 85 -1.32 7.19 -1.00
N LEU A 86 -1.94 8.10 -0.24
CA LEU A 86 -2.48 9.35 -0.78
C LEU A 86 -1.42 10.44 -0.97
N ILE A 87 -0.14 10.12 -0.71
CA ILE A 87 0.96 11.04 -0.94
C ILE A 87 1.13 11.20 -2.45
N LYS A 88 0.59 12.28 -2.99
CA LYS A 88 0.97 12.76 -4.32
C LYS A 88 2.46 13.13 -4.22
N PRO A 89 3.34 12.58 -5.07
CA PRO A 89 4.72 13.05 -5.10
C PRO A 89 4.69 14.56 -5.27
N LYS A 90 5.37 15.29 -4.39
CA LYS A 90 5.58 16.72 -4.58
C LYS A 90 6.27 16.86 -5.93
N PRO A 91 5.69 17.61 -6.90
CA PRO A 91 6.38 17.79 -8.18
C PRO A 91 7.79 18.31 -7.88
N PRO A 92 8.82 17.82 -8.60
CA PRO A 92 10.16 18.35 -8.46
C PRO A 92 10.05 19.87 -8.51
N ARG A 93 10.59 20.57 -7.52
CA ARG A 93 10.71 22.03 -7.64
C ARG A 93 11.64 22.23 -8.84
N LEU A 94 11.10 22.65 -9.99
CA LEU A 94 11.94 23.13 -11.07
C LEU A 94 12.75 24.29 -10.49
N GLY A 95 14.01 24.03 -10.17
CA GLY A 95 14.98 25.08 -9.93
C GLY A 95 15.13 25.83 -11.23
N VAL A 96 14.65 27.07 -11.27
CA VAL A 96 14.96 27.98 -12.37
C VAL A 96 16.37 28.48 -12.09
N CYS A 97 17.37 27.85 -12.70
CA CYS A 97 18.74 28.35 -12.75
C CYS A 97 18.95 28.92 -14.16
N ASN A 98 18.96 30.25 -14.31
CA ASN A 98 19.36 30.96 -15.53
C ASN A 98 18.80 30.39 -16.86
N GLY A 99 17.49 30.14 -16.92
CA GLY A 99 16.81 29.78 -18.17
C GLY A 99 17.16 28.41 -18.78
N LEU A 100 17.97 27.58 -18.10
CA LEU A 100 18.21 26.19 -18.49
C LEU A 100 17.45 25.26 -17.54
N VAL A 101 16.56 24.46 -18.11
CA VAL A 101 15.95 23.31 -17.43
C VAL A 101 16.98 22.19 -17.44
N CYS A 102 17.71 21.99 -16.34
CA CYS A 102 18.56 20.82 -16.16
C CYS A 102 17.67 19.61 -15.81
N THR A 103 17.39 18.76 -16.79
CA THR A 103 16.94 17.39 -16.52
C THR A 103 18.17 16.54 -16.23
N GLU A 104 18.25 15.97 -15.03
CA GLU A 104 19.30 15.06 -14.57
C GLU A 104 19.65 13.92 -15.58
N PRO A 105 20.85 13.32 -15.46
CA PRO A 105 21.57 12.72 -16.58
C PRO A 105 21.15 11.25 -16.76
N HIS A 106 20.46 10.94 -17.85
CA HIS A 106 20.61 9.69 -18.64
C HIS A 106 19.46 9.59 -19.64
N ARG A 107 19.54 10.36 -20.73
CA ARG A 107 19.18 9.99 -22.12
C ARG A 107 18.96 11.24 -22.95
N THR A 108 19.91 11.46 -23.85
CA THR A 108 19.79 12.33 -25.02
C THR A 108 18.54 11.99 -25.82
N THR A 109 17.59 12.92 -25.90
CA THR A 109 16.69 13.05 -27.05
C THR A 109 16.56 14.54 -27.39
N LEU A 110 17.33 14.97 -28.39
CA LEU A 110 17.17 16.26 -29.05
C LEU A 110 15.83 16.27 -29.79
N LEU A 111 14.85 17.04 -29.30
CA LEU A 111 13.71 17.47 -30.12
C LEU A 111 14.01 18.88 -30.63
N LEU A 112 14.46 18.97 -31.89
CA LEU A 112 14.48 20.23 -32.65
C LEU A 112 13.07 20.82 -32.71
N ARG A 113 12.94 22.11 -32.38
CA ARG A 113 11.70 22.88 -32.54
C ARG A 113 11.48 23.21 -34.02
N PRO A 114 10.24 23.12 -34.55
CA PRO A 114 9.89 23.80 -35.78
C PRO A 114 9.65 25.30 -35.49
N ASP A 115 10.33 26.12 -36.26
CA ASP A 115 10.28 27.58 -36.27
C ASP A 115 8.87 28.10 -36.64
N ARG A 116 8.39 29.09 -35.89
CA ARG A 116 7.14 29.82 -36.18
C ARG A 116 7.50 31.09 -36.92
N THR A 117 7.34 31.08 -38.24
CA THR A 117 7.24 32.32 -39.03
C THR A 117 5.92 32.37 -39.77
N ARG A 118 5.00 33.18 -39.24
CA ARG A 118 3.82 33.72 -39.93
C ARG A 118 4.30 34.89 -40.81
N PRO A 119 3.71 35.12 -41.99
CA PRO A 119 3.15 36.46 -42.20
C PRO A 119 1.81 36.49 -42.95
N SER A 120 1.09 37.57 -42.70
CA SER A 120 -0.17 38.01 -43.30
C SER A 120 -0.04 38.52 -44.75
N LYS A 121 -1.06 38.33 -45.61
CA LYS A 121 -1.87 39.41 -46.23
C LYS A 121 -2.80 38.92 -47.37
N MET A 122 -4.02 39.48 -47.34
CA MET A 122 -4.88 40.02 -48.42
C MET A 122 -4.97 39.34 -49.81
N ARG A 123 -6.24 39.14 -50.23
CA ARG A 123 -6.96 39.74 -51.40
C ARG A 123 -7.58 38.75 -52.41
N SER A 124 -8.88 38.98 -52.65
CA SER A 124 -9.69 38.86 -53.89
C SER A 124 -9.89 37.51 -54.61
N GLY A 125 -11.15 37.20 -54.96
CA GLY A 125 -11.66 36.03 -55.73
C GLY A 125 -11.22 35.97 -57.21
N PRO A 126 -11.97 35.39 -58.19
CA PRO A 126 -13.36 34.88 -58.19
C PRO A 126 -13.59 33.48 -58.87
N ARG A 127 -14.87 33.03 -58.84
CA ARG A 127 -15.69 32.26 -59.83
C ARG A 127 -15.34 30.84 -60.33
N SER A 128 -16.46 30.14 -60.61
CA SER A 128 -16.73 29.00 -61.51
C SER A 128 -16.19 27.62 -61.09
N SER A 129 -16.95 26.52 -61.13
CA SER A 129 -18.20 26.21 -61.88
C SER A 129 -19.16 25.37 -61.04
#